data_AF-A0A3L7NUD5-F1
#
_entry.id   AF-A0A3L7NUD5-F1
#
_cell.length_a   1.000
_cell.length_b   1.000
_cell.length_c   1.000
_cell.angle_alpha   90.00
_cell.angle_beta   90.00
_cell.angle_gamma   90.00
#
_symmetry.space_group_name_H-M   'P 1'
#
loop_
_entity.id
_entity.type
_entity.pdbx_description
1 polymer ?
#
loop_
_entity_poly.entity_id
_entity_poly.type
_entity_poly.pdbx_seq_one_letter_code
_entity_poly.pdbx_strand_id
1 'polypeptide(L)'
;MRVLSMQQIWARNQHWATAIIAVLALNMTEVCRADEKIPEPTAEGIKFFEAKIRPVLIERCYRCHSSEGQGSRGGLSVESRDALLAGGESGPAIVPGDLEESLLWNAINYRDFSMPPQTKLPPEIIADFRTWIEMGAPDPRVSTTTVVHGRVTEADIEKGRQFWSFKPPVKPAIPSTTEWASSNIDHFVERQYAAHQLTPAADADAFTFLRRLYLDITGLPPAPETMKQFHDAWKLNPETAVSSEVDRLLDTPQFGERWARHWLDVARFAESTGKEVDVSFPHAWRYRDYVIDAFNNDKPYDQFVREQVAGDLLPAKTDEAWAEHLIATGFLALGPKALIEQNPRQFQADLIDEQIDVTTRVVMGVSVACARCHDHKFDPIPQSDYYAIAGIFQSTETFYGGVRSQRNRQPSNLIILPIDDPNPSDKPLTKQELTDLKERRNELEQEAIEARRALRETQANGTEPRRSVASQFVLDLQAS
;
A
#
# COMPACT_ATOMS: atom_id res chain seq x y z
N MET A 1 -45.60 33.29 17.67
CA MET A 1 -46.32 32.80 16.46
C MET A 1 -46.27 31.27 16.48
N ARG A 2 -47.43 30.62 16.50
CA ARG A 2 -47.59 29.20 16.82
C ARG A 2 -47.03 28.30 15.70
N VAL A 3 -46.31 27.27 16.11
CA VAL A 3 -45.86 26.13 15.31
C VAL A 3 -47.07 25.27 14.93
N LEU A 4 -47.23 24.96 13.64
CA LEU A 4 -48.21 24.00 13.13
C LEU A 4 -47.53 22.64 12.90
N SER A 5 -48.23 21.57 13.24
CA SER A 5 -47.71 20.19 13.28
C SER A 5 -47.74 19.48 11.92
N MET A 6 -46.82 18.53 11.75
CA MET A 6 -46.61 17.68 10.56
C MET A 6 -47.81 16.81 10.12
N GLN A 7 -48.95 16.85 10.82
CA GLN A 7 -50.14 16.06 10.47
C GLN A 7 -50.98 16.69 9.34
N GLN A 8 -50.80 17.97 8.99
CA GLN A 8 -51.60 18.63 7.94
C GLN A 8 -51.03 18.51 6.52
N ILE A 9 -49.80 18.03 6.36
CA ILE A 9 -49.18 17.84 5.03
C ILE A 9 -49.56 16.49 4.40
N TRP A 10 -49.95 15.51 5.21
CA TRP A 10 -50.27 14.15 4.74
C TRP A 10 -51.68 13.99 4.13
N ALA A 11 -52.59 14.94 4.31
CA ALA A 11 -53.99 14.80 3.90
C ALA A 11 -54.31 15.31 2.47
N ARG A 12 -53.33 15.74 1.67
CA ARG A 12 -53.59 16.41 0.38
C ARG A 12 -53.07 15.69 -0.87
N ASN A 13 -52.65 14.44 -0.78
CA ASN A 13 -52.10 13.67 -1.91
C ASN A 13 -52.67 12.24 -2.06
N GLN A 14 -53.89 11.97 -1.57
CA GLN A 14 -54.50 10.63 -1.63
C GLN A 14 -55.28 10.30 -2.92
N HIS A 15 -55.31 11.19 -3.92
CA HIS A 15 -56.06 10.97 -5.16
C HIS A 15 -55.22 10.85 -6.44
N TRP A 16 -53.88 10.85 -6.33
CA TRP A 16 -52.97 10.67 -7.47
C TRP A 16 -52.31 9.28 -7.50
N ALA A 17 -52.48 8.50 -6.43
CA ALA A 17 -51.86 7.17 -6.29
C ALA A 17 -52.66 6.03 -6.94
N THR A 18 -53.97 6.21 -7.21
CA THR A 18 -54.82 5.15 -7.78
C THR A 18 -54.94 5.18 -9.31
N ALA A 19 -54.52 6.26 -9.99
CA ALA A 19 -54.57 6.35 -11.45
C ALA A 19 -53.26 5.89 -12.14
N ILE A 20 -52.12 5.90 -11.44
CA ILE A 20 -50.83 5.41 -11.99
C ILE A 20 -50.71 3.88 -11.91
N ILE A 21 -51.43 3.24 -10.98
CA ILE A 21 -51.43 1.78 -10.81
C ILE A 21 -52.26 1.07 -11.90
N ALA A 22 -53.21 1.76 -12.55
CA ALA A 22 -54.04 1.17 -13.61
C ALA A 22 -53.49 1.32 -15.04
N VAL A 23 -52.52 2.22 -15.27
CA VAL A 23 -51.90 2.43 -16.60
C VAL A 23 -50.55 1.72 -16.73
N LEU A 24 -49.91 1.34 -15.61
CA LEU A 24 -48.73 0.46 -15.61
C LEU A 24 -49.08 -1.04 -15.72
N ALA A 25 -50.36 -1.41 -15.65
CA ALA A 25 -50.83 -2.80 -15.76
C ALA A 25 -51.15 -3.27 -17.20
N LEU A 26 -50.87 -2.47 -18.23
CA LEU A 26 -51.24 -2.80 -19.62
C LEU A 26 -50.13 -2.66 -20.67
N ASN A 27 -48.87 -2.45 -20.26
CA ASN A 27 -47.71 -2.52 -21.17
C ASN A 27 -46.53 -3.27 -20.55
N MET A 28 -46.82 -4.38 -19.86
CA MET A 28 -45.85 -5.45 -19.64
C MET A 28 -46.39 -6.69 -20.33
N THR A 29 -46.29 -6.73 -21.66
CA THR A 29 -45.97 -7.99 -22.32
C THR A 29 -44.58 -8.35 -21.83
N GLU A 30 -44.53 -9.09 -20.72
CA GLU A 30 -43.43 -10.00 -20.46
C GLU A 30 -43.23 -10.81 -21.74
N VAL A 31 -42.16 -10.52 -22.47
CA VAL A 31 -41.44 -11.61 -23.08
C VAL A 31 -40.96 -12.43 -21.89
N CYS A 32 -41.77 -13.43 -21.52
CA CYS A 32 -41.30 -14.56 -20.74
C CYS A 32 -40.13 -15.16 -21.54
N ARG A 33 -38.92 -14.64 -21.32
CA ARG A 33 -37.73 -15.43 -21.53
C ARG A 33 -37.82 -16.45 -20.41
N ALA A 34 -38.25 -17.66 -20.79
CA ALA A 34 -38.24 -18.78 -19.88
C ALA A 34 -36.89 -18.78 -19.13
N ASP A 35 -36.93 -18.93 -17.81
CA ASP A 35 -35.82 -19.53 -17.09
C ASP A 35 -35.58 -20.88 -17.75
N GLU A 36 -34.71 -20.88 -18.78
CA GLU A 36 -34.26 -22.08 -19.43
C GLU A 36 -33.35 -22.76 -18.41
N LYS A 37 -33.95 -23.68 -17.64
CA LYS A 37 -33.23 -24.60 -16.76
C LYS A 37 -32.03 -25.11 -17.54
N ILE A 38 -30.83 -24.74 -17.08
CA ILE A 38 -29.59 -25.25 -17.67
C ILE A 38 -29.69 -26.78 -17.60
N PRO A 39 -29.66 -27.48 -18.75
CA PRO A 39 -29.90 -28.91 -18.77
C PRO A 39 -28.86 -29.62 -17.90
N GLU A 40 -29.34 -30.50 -17.02
CA GLU A 40 -28.48 -31.37 -16.23
C GLU A 40 -27.54 -32.14 -17.16
N PRO A 41 -26.24 -32.25 -16.86
CA PRO A 41 -25.27 -32.85 -17.77
C PRO A 41 -25.66 -34.29 -18.10
N THR A 42 -25.85 -34.61 -19.38
CA THR A 42 -26.10 -35.98 -19.81
C THR A 42 -24.85 -36.83 -19.59
N ALA A 43 -25.02 -38.14 -19.34
CA ALA A 43 -23.89 -39.06 -19.14
C ALA A 43 -22.92 -39.08 -20.35
N GLU A 44 -23.45 -38.89 -21.56
CA GLU A 44 -22.66 -38.75 -22.79
C GLU A 44 -21.88 -37.43 -22.81
N GLY A 45 -22.48 -36.33 -22.38
CA GLY A 45 -21.83 -35.02 -22.26
C GLY A 45 -20.69 -35.00 -21.24
N ILE A 46 -20.89 -35.63 -20.08
CA ILE A 46 -19.84 -35.78 -19.05
C ILE A 46 -18.66 -36.57 -19.60
N LYS A 47 -18.93 -37.69 -20.30
CA LYS A 47 -17.88 -38.51 -20.91
C LYS A 47 -17.10 -37.74 -21.98
N PHE A 48 -17.79 -36.92 -22.77
CA PHE A 48 -17.16 -36.05 -23.77
C PHE A 48 -16.24 -35.03 -23.09
N PHE A 49 -16.73 -34.36 -22.04
CA PHE A 49 -15.95 -33.38 -21.29
C PHE A 49 -14.68 -33.98 -20.68
N GLU A 50 -14.79 -35.11 -19.98
CA GLU A 50 -13.63 -35.77 -19.34
C GLU A 50 -12.60 -36.29 -20.36
N ALA A 51 -13.06 -36.76 -21.52
CA ALA A 51 -12.17 -37.33 -22.54
C ALA A 51 -11.52 -36.27 -23.45
N LYS A 52 -12.22 -35.16 -23.72
CA LYS A 52 -11.84 -34.21 -24.79
C LYS A 52 -11.52 -32.80 -24.30
N ILE A 53 -12.22 -32.32 -23.27
CA ILE A 53 -12.13 -30.92 -22.85
C ILE A 53 -11.25 -30.75 -21.62
N ARG A 54 -11.48 -31.54 -20.56
CA ARG A 54 -10.73 -31.46 -19.31
C ARG A 54 -9.21 -31.60 -19.48
N PRO A 55 -8.69 -32.56 -20.28
CA PRO A 55 -7.24 -32.68 -20.47
C PRO A 55 -6.63 -31.41 -21.06
N VAL A 56 -7.34 -30.75 -21.98
CA VAL A 56 -6.87 -29.51 -22.62
C VAL A 56 -6.93 -28.33 -21.65
N LEU A 57 -7.99 -28.21 -20.85
CA LEU A 57 -8.07 -27.18 -19.80
C LEU A 57 -6.90 -27.30 -18.82
N ILE A 58 -6.57 -28.52 -18.40
CA ILE A 58 -5.44 -28.78 -17.49
C ILE A 58 -4.10 -28.44 -18.15
N GLU A 59 -3.86 -28.94 -19.37
CA GLU A 59 -2.56 -28.79 -20.02
C GLU A 59 -2.29 -27.36 -20.52
N ARG A 60 -3.35 -26.66 -20.98
CA ARG A 60 -3.21 -25.39 -21.72
C ARG A 60 -3.75 -24.17 -20.99
N CYS A 61 -4.70 -24.33 -20.07
CA CYS A 61 -5.41 -23.19 -19.45
C CYS A 61 -5.08 -23.03 -17.96
N TYR A 62 -4.93 -24.11 -17.20
CA TYR A 62 -4.78 -24.06 -15.74
C TYR A 62 -3.58 -23.21 -15.31
N ARG A 63 -2.45 -23.30 -16.02
CA ARG A 63 -1.25 -22.52 -15.72
C ARG A 63 -1.51 -21.01 -15.53
N CYS A 64 -2.53 -20.44 -16.18
CA CYS A 64 -2.88 -19.01 -16.07
C CYS A 64 -4.34 -18.75 -15.64
N HIS A 65 -5.16 -19.78 -15.44
CA HIS A 65 -6.59 -19.67 -15.10
C HIS A 65 -7.01 -20.67 -14.01
N SER A 66 -6.08 -21.07 -13.15
CA SER A 66 -6.36 -21.87 -11.96
C SER A 66 -5.77 -21.22 -10.71
N SER A 67 -6.30 -21.61 -9.55
CA SER A 67 -5.85 -21.19 -8.22
C SER A 67 -4.41 -21.62 -7.91
N GLU A 68 -3.98 -22.77 -8.42
CA GLU A 68 -2.62 -23.32 -8.25
C GLU A 68 -1.60 -22.86 -9.31
N GLY A 69 -2.04 -22.10 -10.33
CA GLY A 69 -1.21 -21.61 -11.43
C GLY A 69 -0.49 -20.27 -11.15
N GLN A 70 -0.10 -19.55 -12.20
CA GLN A 70 0.44 -18.18 -12.14
C GLN A 70 -0.64 -17.10 -11.88
N GLY A 71 -1.75 -17.49 -11.25
CA GLY A 71 -2.93 -16.67 -10.96
C GLY A 71 -3.95 -16.60 -12.11
N SER A 72 -5.24 -16.40 -11.76
CA SER A 72 -6.37 -16.21 -12.68
C SER A 72 -6.29 -14.88 -13.43
N ARG A 73 -5.64 -14.88 -14.60
CA ARG A 73 -5.53 -13.67 -15.44
C ARG A 73 -6.91 -13.22 -15.93
N GLY A 74 -7.19 -11.91 -15.83
CA GLY A 74 -8.48 -11.33 -16.20
C GLY A 74 -9.65 -11.81 -15.32
N GLY A 75 -9.38 -12.20 -14.07
CA GLY A 75 -10.39 -12.68 -13.12
C GLY A 75 -11.01 -14.05 -13.47
N LEU A 76 -10.55 -14.72 -14.54
CA LEU A 76 -11.14 -15.96 -15.03
C LEU A 76 -10.54 -17.20 -14.33
N SER A 77 -11.39 -18.05 -13.76
CA SER A 77 -11.06 -19.42 -13.37
C SER A 77 -11.76 -20.44 -14.27
N VAL A 78 -11.01 -21.46 -14.70
CA VAL A 78 -11.53 -22.58 -15.51
C VAL A 78 -11.64 -23.89 -14.72
N GLU A 79 -11.53 -23.82 -13.38
CA GLU A 79 -11.43 -24.99 -12.49
C GLU A 79 -12.77 -25.67 -12.21
N SER A 80 -13.88 -24.94 -12.29
CA SER A 80 -15.23 -25.44 -12.08
C SER A 80 -16.18 -24.96 -13.16
N ARG A 81 -17.32 -25.66 -13.28
CA ARG A 81 -18.42 -25.26 -14.16
C ARG A 81 -18.93 -23.86 -13.81
N ASP A 82 -19.16 -23.63 -12.53
CA ASP A 82 -19.70 -22.35 -12.06
C ASP A 82 -18.74 -21.19 -12.32
N ALA A 83 -17.43 -21.42 -12.24
CA ALA A 83 -16.42 -20.43 -12.59
C ALA A 83 -16.41 -20.10 -14.10
N LEU A 84 -16.61 -21.10 -14.96
CA LEU A 84 -16.72 -20.90 -16.41
C LEU A 84 -18.00 -20.14 -16.80
N LEU A 85 -19.11 -20.40 -16.10
CA LEU A 85 -20.37 -19.70 -16.30
C LEU A 85 -20.32 -18.26 -15.77
N ALA A 86 -19.70 -18.04 -14.61
CA ALA A 86 -19.50 -16.71 -14.05
C ALA A 86 -18.53 -15.88 -14.92
N GLY A 87 -17.49 -16.52 -15.44
CA GLY A 87 -16.49 -15.90 -16.30
C GLY A 87 -15.50 -15.01 -15.55
N GLY A 88 -14.90 -14.06 -16.28
CA GLY A 88 -13.91 -13.14 -15.75
C GLY A 88 -14.37 -11.68 -15.84
N GLU A 89 -13.42 -10.75 -15.80
CA GLU A 89 -13.66 -9.30 -15.87
C GLU A 89 -14.43 -8.86 -17.13
N SER A 90 -14.32 -9.64 -18.22
CA SER A 90 -14.99 -9.38 -19.50
C SER A 90 -16.40 -9.97 -19.62
N GLY A 91 -16.87 -10.70 -18.62
CA GLY A 91 -18.17 -11.41 -18.65
C GLY A 91 -18.03 -12.94 -18.70
N PRO A 92 -19.15 -13.67 -18.89
CA PRO A 92 -19.20 -15.13 -18.90
C PRO A 92 -18.19 -15.74 -19.87
N ALA A 93 -17.41 -16.72 -19.41
CA ALA A 93 -16.47 -17.40 -20.30
C ALA A 93 -17.20 -18.37 -21.23
N ILE A 94 -18.26 -19.00 -20.74
CA ILE A 94 -19.11 -19.92 -21.49
C ILE A 94 -20.58 -19.57 -21.27
N VAL A 95 -21.31 -19.48 -22.37
CA VAL A 95 -22.77 -19.46 -22.40
C VAL A 95 -23.23 -20.79 -23.01
N PRO A 96 -23.87 -21.69 -22.22
CA PRO A 96 -24.30 -23.00 -22.70
C PRO A 96 -25.15 -22.90 -23.98
N GLY A 97 -24.73 -23.61 -25.03
CA GLY A 97 -25.45 -23.64 -26.31
C GLY A 97 -25.21 -22.44 -27.24
N ASP A 98 -24.53 -21.38 -26.79
CA ASP A 98 -24.29 -20.18 -27.58
C ASP A 98 -22.78 -19.93 -27.78
N LEU A 99 -22.33 -20.08 -29.02
CA LEU A 99 -20.92 -19.86 -29.38
C LEU A 99 -20.56 -18.38 -29.49
N GLU A 100 -21.46 -17.52 -29.96
CA GLU A 100 -21.14 -16.11 -30.23
C GLU A 100 -20.98 -15.34 -28.90
N GLU A 101 -21.81 -15.67 -27.91
CA GLU A 101 -21.76 -15.07 -26.58
C GLU A 101 -20.73 -15.75 -25.65
N SER A 102 -20.13 -16.88 -26.06
CA SER A 102 -19.09 -17.57 -25.30
C SER A 102 -17.71 -16.96 -25.53
N LEU A 103 -17.23 -16.15 -24.58
CA LEU A 103 -15.93 -15.47 -24.69
C LEU A 103 -14.74 -16.43 -24.83
N LEU A 104 -14.78 -17.61 -24.20
CA LEU A 104 -13.75 -18.64 -24.36
C LEU A 104 -13.68 -19.12 -25.82
N TRP A 105 -14.82 -19.23 -26.51
CA TRP A 105 -14.87 -19.62 -27.91
C TRP A 105 -14.23 -18.57 -28.82
N ASN A 106 -14.56 -17.30 -28.61
CA ASN A 106 -13.99 -16.19 -29.37
C ASN A 106 -12.47 -16.09 -29.15
N ALA A 107 -12.03 -16.30 -27.91
CA ALA A 107 -10.65 -16.27 -27.48
C ALA A 107 -9.77 -17.38 -28.09
N ILE A 108 -10.27 -18.62 -28.18
CA ILE A 108 -9.50 -19.74 -28.78
C ILE A 108 -9.53 -19.71 -30.32
N ASN A 109 -10.53 -19.05 -30.91
CA ASN A 109 -10.64 -18.88 -32.36
C ASN A 109 -9.91 -17.65 -32.90
N TYR A 110 -9.48 -16.74 -32.03
CA TYR A 110 -8.84 -15.46 -32.36
C TYR A 110 -9.77 -14.56 -33.19
N ARG A 111 -11.02 -14.39 -32.74
CA ARG A 111 -11.98 -13.49 -33.41
C ARG A 111 -11.80 -12.05 -32.94
N ASP A 112 -12.11 -11.78 -31.68
CA ASP A 112 -12.11 -10.41 -31.13
C ASP A 112 -10.87 -10.09 -30.30
N PHE A 113 -10.38 -11.09 -29.57
CA PHE A 113 -9.16 -11.02 -28.77
C PHE A 113 -8.49 -12.39 -28.72
N SER A 114 -7.20 -12.41 -28.40
CA SER A 114 -6.38 -13.62 -28.36
C SER A 114 -5.72 -13.78 -27.00
N MET A 115 -5.77 -15.01 -26.46
CA MET A 115 -5.17 -15.34 -25.17
C MET A 115 -3.67 -15.65 -25.31
N PRO A 116 -2.78 -15.10 -24.48
CA PRO A 116 -1.39 -15.56 -24.40
C PRO A 116 -1.31 -16.98 -23.80
N PRO A 117 -0.45 -17.88 -24.31
CA PRO A 117 0.56 -17.70 -25.36
C PRO A 117 -0.02 -17.72 -26.78
N GLN A 118 0.66 -17.02 -27.70
CA GLN A 118 0.27 -16.76 -29.11
C GLN A 118 0.08 -18.02 -29.99
N THR A 119 0.33 -19.22 -29.47
CA THR A 119 0.19 -20.47 -30.23
C THR A 119 -1.27 -20.92 -30.24
N LYS A 120 -1.91 -20.87 -31.42
CA LYS A 120 -3.30 -21.31 -31.59
C LYS A 120 -3.43 -22.80 -31.29
N LEU A 121 -4.54 -23.17 -30.64
CA LEU A 121 -4.86 -24.57 -30.39
C LEU A 121 -5.04 -25.33 -31.72
N PRO A 122 -4.70 -26.63 -31.77
CA PRO A 122 -4.94 -27.45 -32.94
C PRO A 122 -6.42 -27.43 -33.38
N PRO A 123 -6.73 -27.43 -34.69
CA PRO A 123 -8.10 -27.33 -35.20
C PRO A 123 -9.05 -28.41 -34.64
N GLU A 124 -8.55 -29.61 -34.39
CA GLU A 124 -9.30 -30.72 -33.81
C GLU A 124 -9.73 -30.44 -32.37
N ILE A 125 -8.87 -29.77 -31.58
CA ILE A 125 -9.20 -29.36 -30.21
C ILE A 125 -10.23 -28.24 -30.24
N ILE A 126 -10.09 -27.28 -31.14
CA ILE A 126 -11.09 -26.21 -31.32
C ILE A 126 -12.44 -26.80 -31.72
N ALA A 127 -12.47 -27.80 -32.61
CA ALA A 127 -13.70 -28.50 -32.97
C ALA A 127 -14.35 -29.24 -31.78
N ASP A 128 -13.54 -29.83 -30.90
CA ASP A 128 -14.04 -30.46 -29.66
C ASP A 128 -14.67 -29.40 -28.72
N PHE A 129 -14.05 -28.23 -28.55
CA PHE A 129 -14.64 -27.12 -27.77
C PHE A 129 -15.95 -26.60 -28.37
N ARG A 130 -16.02 -26.50 -29.70
CA ARG A 130 -17.25 -26.11 -30.40
C ARG A 130 -18.40 -27.05 -30.05
N THR A 131 -18.13 -28.34 -30.24
CA THR A 131 -19.10 -29.42 -30.01
C THR A 131 -19.55 -29.42 -28.56
N TRP A 132 -18.63 -29.26 -27.62
CA TRP A 132 -18.95 -29.20 -26.20
C TRP A 132 -19.85 -28.01 -25.82
N ILE A 133 -19.60 -26.82 -26.35
CA ILE A 133 -20.43 -25.63 -26.08
C ILE A 133 -21.82 -25.78 -26.70
N GLU A 134 -21.90 -26.24 -27.95
CA GLU A 134 -23.17 -26.52 -28.65
C GLU A 134 -24.00 -27.61 -27.92
N MET A 135 -23.34 -28.55 -27.23
CA MET A 135 -23.98 -29.56 -26.37
C MET A 135 -24.49 -29.01 -25.02
N GLY A 136 -24.38 -27.71 -24.77
CA GLY A 136 -24.77 -27.08 -23.50
C GLY A 136 -23.68 -27.08 -22.44
N ALA A 137 -22.41 -27.22 -22.84
CA ALA A 137 -21.23 -27.20 -21.97
C ALA A 137 -21.34 -28.10 -20.71
N PRO A 138 -21.65 -29.41 -20.87
CA PRO A 138 -21.75 -30.33 -19.74
C PRO A 138 -20.41 -30.45 -19.02
N ASP A 139 -20.39 -30.15 -17.72
CA ASP A 139 -19.19 -30.19 -16.88
C ASP A 139 -19.54 -30.71 -15.47
N PRO A 140 -18.99 -31.86 -15.04
CA PRO A 140 -19.31 -32.47 -13.75
C PRO A 140 -18.61 -31.78 -12.57
N ARG A 141 -17.74 -30.79 -12.80
CA ARG A 141 -16.98 -30.08 -11.76
C ARG A 141 -17.88 -29.02 -11.10
N VAL A 142 -18.79 -29.49 -10.26
CA VAL A 142 -19.61 -28.64 -9.39
C VAL A 142 -18.85 -28.49 -8.07
N SER A 143 -18.23 -27.35 -7.84
CA SER A 143 -17.57 -27.03 -6.58
C SER A 143 -17.86 -25.58 -6.24
N THR A 144 -18.13 -25.34 -4.95
CA THR A 144 -18.16 -24.03 -4.30
C THR A 144 -16.79 -23.36 -4.37
N THR A 145 -16.38 -22.94 -5.55
CA THR A 145 -15.27 -22.01 -5.72
C THR A 145 -15.87 -20.62 -5.60
N THR A 146 -15.38 -19.86 -4.62
CA THR A 146 -15.73 -18.45 -4.40
C THR A 146 -15.65 -17.71 -5.73
N VAL A 147 -16.79 -17.24 -6.24
CA VAL A 147 -16.83 -16.28 -7.33
C VAL A 147 -16.01 -15.09 -6.86
N VAL A 148 -14.84 -14.87 -7.47
CA VAL A 148 -14.10 -13.63 -7.27
C VAL A 148 -14.90 -12.57 -8.00
N HIS A 149 -15.85 -11.95 -7.30
CA HIS A 149 -16.54 -10.80 -7.84
C HIS A 149 -15.49 -9.72 -8.11
N GLY A 150 -15.34 -9.29 -9.36
CA GLY A 150 -14.47 -8.16 -9.73
C GLY A 150 -14.93 -6.81 -9.15
N ARG A 151 -15.99 -6.85 -8.32
CA ARG A 151 -16.54 -5.70 -7.61
C ARG A 151 -16.83 -6.08 -6.17
N VAL A 152 -16.28 -5.31 -5.24
CA VAL A 152 -16.56 -5.35 -3.80
C VAL A 152 -17.93 -4.73 -3.58
N THR A 153 -18.84 -5.51 -2.99
CA THR A 153 -20.19 -5.05 -2.62
C THR A 153 -20.23 -4.58 -1.16
N GLU A 154 -21.26 -3.84 -0.78
CA GLU A 154 -21.51 -3.47 0.63
C GLU A 154 -21.61 -4.70 1.54
N ALA A 155 -22.16 -5.81 1.02
CA ALA A 155 -22.22 -7.07 1.76
C ALA A 155 -20.82 -7.66 1.98
N ASP A 156 -19.91 -7.53 1.01
CA ASP A 156 -18.52 -7.97 1.13
C ASP A 156 -17.76 -7.11 2.15
N ILE A 157 -18.03 -5.80 2.18
CA ILE A 157 -17.48 -4.89 3.21
C ILE A 157 -17.96 -5.29 4.59
N GLU A 158 -19.26 -5.51 4.77
CA GLU A 158 -19.80 -5.91 6.09
C GLU A 158 -19.27 -7.28 6.53
N LYS A 159 -19.19 -8.25 5.62
CA LYS A 159 -18.56 -9.55 5.89
C LYS A 159 -17.08 -9.38 6.22
N GLY A 160 -16.39 -8.52 5.49
CA GLY A 160 -15.00 -8.16 5.68
C GLY A 160 -14.72 -7.63 7.08
N ARG A 161 -15.54 -6.71 7.59
CA ARG A 161 -15.46 -6.21 8.98
C ARG A 161 -15.52 -7.31 10.04
N GLN A 162 -16.04 -8.49 9.69
CA GLN A 162 -16.07 -9.64 10.60
C GLN A 162 -14.73 -10.40 10.69
N PHE A 163 -13.80 -10.16 9.76
CA PHE A 163 -12.48 -10.78 9.75
C PHE A 163 -11.64 -10.33 10.95
N TRP A 164 -10.82 -11.25 11.48
CA TRP A 164 -10.19 -11.09 12.80
C TRP A 164 -9.25 -9.88 12.87
N SER A 165 -8.53 -9.55 11.79
CA SER A 165 -7.56 -8.44 11.76
C SER A 165 -8.21 -7.07 11.63
N PHE A 166 -9.49 -7.00 11.24
CA PHE A 166 -10.26 -5.75 11.18
C PHE A 166 -11.07 -5.48 12.45
N LYS A 167 -10.91 -6.33 13.47
CA LYS A 167 -11.53 -6.16 14.78
C LYS A 167 -10.51 -5.66 15.79
N PRO A 168 -10.89 -4.77 16.72
CA PRO A 168 -10.05 -4.43 17.84
C PRO A 168 -9.63 -5.70 18.63
N PRO A 169 -8.35 -5.87 18.96
CA PRO A 169 -7.90 -7.03 19.72
C PRO A 169 -8.51 -7.01 21.12
N VAL A 170 -9.04 -8.16 21.55
CA VAL A 170 -9.58 -8.35 22.90
C VAL A 170 -8.57 -9.13 23.72
N LYS A 171 -8.23 -8.62 24.92
CA LYS A 171 -7.29 -9.30 25.82
C LYS A 171 -7.88 -10.65 26.27
N PRO A 172 -7.27 -11.79 25.91
CA PRO A 172 -7.77 -13.10 26.31
C PRO A 172 -7.54 -13.35 27.81
N ALA A 173 -8.37 -14.20 28.41
CA ALA A 173 -8.09 -14.73 29.73
C ALA A 173 -6.84 -15.62 29.68
N ILE A 174 -5.94 -15.41 30.64
CA ILE A 174 -4.69 -16.18 30.73
C ILE A 174 -5.05 -17.62 31.14
N PRO A 175 -4.62 -18.65 30.38
CA PRO A 175 -4.84 -20.05 30.74
C PRO A 175 -4.22 -20.38 32.10
N SER A 176 -4.94 -21.14 32.94
CA SER A 176 -4.34 -21.72 34.14
C SER A 176 -3.47 -22.91 33.75
N THR A 177 -2.16 -22.70 33.62
CA THR A 177 -1.20 -23.78 33.33
C THR A 177 -0.15 -23.90 34.44
N THR A 178 0.70 -24.92 34.33
CA THR A 178 1.56 -25.51 35.38
C THR A 178 2.87 -24.76 35.61
N GLU A 179 3.79 -25.36 36.40
CA GLU A 179 5.04 -24.79 36.94
C GLU A 179 6.07 -24.30 35.90
N TRP A 180 5.94 -24.61 34.60
CA TRP A 180 6.91 -24.17 33.59
C TRP A 180 6.74 -22.71 33.19
N ALA A 181 5.51 -22.20 33.16
CA ALA A 181 5.22 -20.85 32.71
C ALA A 181 5.75 -19.79 33.70
N SER A 182 6.65 -18.92 33.24
CA SER A 182 7.23 -17.83 34.03
C SER A 182 6.57 -16.48 33.73
N SER A 183 6.03 -16.32 32.52
CA SER A 183 5.38 -15.11 32.03
C SER A 183 3.93 -15.36 31.59
N ASN A 184 3.15 -14.28 31.46
CA ASN A 184 1.79 -14.34 30.91
C ASN A 184 1.74 -14.96 29.51
N ILE A 185 2.79 -14.80 28.70
CA ILE A 185 2.87 -15.37 27.34
C ILE A 185 3.13 -16.87 27.41
N ASP A 186 3.98 -17.31 28.34
CA ASP A 186 4.36 -18.71 28.51
C ASP A 186 3.14 -19.58 28.81
N HIS A 187 2.16 -19.08 29.56
CA HIS A 187 0.91 -19.79 29.81
C HIS A 187 0.13 -20.14 28.52
N PHE A 188 0.17 -19.26 27.51
CA PHE A 188 -0.46 -19.56 26.21
C PHE A 188 0.35 -20.59 25.40
N VAL A 189 1.68 -20.53 25.47
CA VAL A 189 2.59 -21.48 24.79
C VAL A 189 2.51 -22.86 25.44
N GLU A 190 2.53 -22.94 26.77
CA GLU A 190 2.43 -24.18 27.54
C GLU A 190 1.12 -24.90 27.25
N ARG A 191 0.00 -24.16 27.19
CA ARG A 191 -1.28 -24.72 26.77
C ARG A 191 -1.19 -25.42 25.41
N GLN A 192 -0.46 -24.83 24.46
CA GLN A 192 -0.28 -25.43 23.14
C GLN A 192 0.66 -26.64 23.16
N TYR A 193 1.74 -26.58 23.94
CA TYR A 193 2.61 -27.74 24.15
C TYR A 193 1.83 -28.92 24.73
N ALA A 194 1.05 -28.70 25.78
CA ALA A 194 0.21 -29.74 26.38
C ALA A 194 -0.82 -30.31 25.39
N ALA A 195 -1.49 -29.45 24.61
CA ALA A 195 -2.46 -29.87 23.60
C ALA A 195 -1.84 -30.74 22.49
N HIS A 196 -0.58 -30.49 22.14
CA HIS A 196 0.15 -31.23 21.11
C HIS A 196 1.09 -32.30 21.67
N GLN A 197 1.05 -32.56 22.98
CA GLN A 197 1.92 -33.54 23.66
C GLN A 197 3.42 -33.29 23.41
N LEU A 198 3.78 -32.01 23.35
CA LEU A 198 5.15 -31.55 23.18
C LEU A 198 5.76 -31.18 24.53
N THR A 199 7.04 -31.43 24.68
CA THR A 199 7.82 -31.01 25.85
C THR A 199 8.64 -29.77 25.48
N PRO A 200 8.66 -28.73 26.33
CA PRO A 200 9.55 -27.57 26.13
C PRO A 200 11.02 -28.00 26.01
N ALA A 201 11.77 -27.28 25.18
CA ALA A 201 13.22 -27.43 25.15
C ALA A 201 13.85 -26.89 26.44
N ALA A 202 15.03 -27.40 26.79
CA ALA A 202 15.79 -26.86 27.92
C ALA A 202 16.24 -25.42 27.64
N ASP A 203 16.36 -24.63 28.70
CA ASP A 203 16.87 -23.27 28.62
C ASP A 203 18.29 -23.21 28.06
N ALA A 204 18.59 -22.11 27.37
CA ALA A 204 19.93 -21.85 26.87
C ALA A 204 20.90 -21.57 28.03
N ASP A 205 22.17 -21.95 27.86
CA ASP A 205 23.22 -21.53 28.79
C ASP A 205 23.47 -20.01 28.71
N ALA A 206 24.09 -19.45 29.75
CA ALA A 206 24.32 -18.02 29.90
C ALA A 206 25.01 -17.37 28.68
N PHE A 207 26.01 -18.02 28.08
CA PHE A 207 26.75 -17.44 26.95
C PHE A 207 25.94 -17.50 25.67
N THR A 208 25.23 -18.60 25.44
CA THR A 208 24.31 -18.73 24.30
C THR A 208 23.20 -17.69 24.38
N PHE A 209 22.60 -17.51 25.57
CA PHE A 209 21.57 -16.50 25.80
C PHE A 209 22.10 -15.09 25.55
N LEU A 210 23.23 -14.72 26.18
CA LEU A 210 23.82 -13.39 26.04
C LEU A 210 24.14 -13.04 24.58
N ARG A 211 24.70 -14.00 23.83
CA ARG A 211 25.01 -13.79 22.41
C ARG A 211 23.74 -13.50 21.60
N ARG A 212 22.66 -14.23 21.84
CA ARG A 212 21.36 -14.00 21.16
C ARG A 212 20.83 -12.62 21.52
N LEU A 213 20.78 -12.31 22.81
CA LEU A 213 20.30 -11.03 23.33
C LEU A 213 20.98 -9.83 22.64
N TYR A 214 22.31 -9.87 22.56
CA TYR A 214 23.10 -8.82 21.93
C TYR A 214 22.85 -8.69 20.42
N LEU A 215 22.84 -9.80 19.69
CA LEU A 215 22.60 -9.79 18.24
C LEU A 215 21.16 -9.37 17.90
N ASP A 216 20.20 -9.68 18.75
CA ASP A 216 18.80 -9.31 18.56
C ASP A 216 18.59 -7.82 18.86
N ILE A 217 19.12 -7.31 19.97
CA ILE A 217 18.89 -5.92 20.41
C ILE A 217 19.80 -4.92 19.68
N THR A 218 21.09 -5.19 19.54
CA THR A 218 22.08 -4.24 18.98
C THR A 218 22.68 -4.70 17.66
N GLY A 219 22.51 -5.97 17.27
CA GLY A 219 23.13 -6.51 16.06
C GLY A 219 24.63 -6.79 16.18
N LEU A 220 25.23 -6.56 17.34
CA LEU A 220 26.67 -6.71 17.59
C LEU A 220 26.92 -7.81 18.63
N PRO A 221 28.04 -8.54 18.58
CA PRO A 221 28.38 -9.52 19.62
C PRO A 221 28.81 -8.84 20.94
N PRO A 222 28.64 -9.51 22.10
CA PRO A 222 29.11 -8.99 23.38
C PRO A 222 30.64 -8.95 23.47
N ALA A 223 31.16 -7.97 24.22
CA ALA A 223 32.59 -7.90 24.55
C ALA A 223 32.99 -9.01 25.55
N PRO A 224 34.22 -9.54 25.50
CA PRO A 224 34.67 -10.61 26.42
C PRO A 224 34.49 -10.27 27.90
N GLU A 225 34.72 -9.01 28.28
CA GLU A 225 34.55 -8.51 29.65
C GLU A 225 33.09 -8.58 30.08
N THR A 226 32.16 -8.17 29.22
CA THR A 226 30.72 -8.25 29.49
C THR A 226 30.26 -9.70 29.57
N MET A 227 30.78 -10.59 28.71
CA MET A 227 30.48 -12.03 28.80
C MET A 227 30.83 -12.60 30.17
N LYS A 228 31.99 -12.23 30.72
CA LYS A 228 32.40 -12.67 32.06
C LYS A 228 31.50 -12.09 33.14
N GLN A 229 31.24 -10.78 33.11
CA GLN A 229 30.39 -10.10 34.09
C GLN A 229 28.96 -10.67 34.11
N PHE A 230 28.37 -10.86 32.93
CA PHE A 230 27.05 -11.45 32.79
C PHE A 230 27.02 -12.89 33.30
N HIS A 231 28.05 -13.70 32.99
CA HIS A 231 28.12 -15.08 33.47
C HIS A 231 28.21 -15.17 35.01
N ASP A 232 28.97 -14.26 35.63
CA ASP A 232 29.08 -14.19 37.09
C ASP A 232 27.75 -13.72 37.73
N ALA A 233 27.08 -12.73 37.13
CA ALA A 233 25.74 -12.28 37.56
C ALA A 233 24.67 -13.38 37.39
N TRP A 234 24.70 -14.10 36.26
CA TRP A 234 23.79 -15.20 35.94
C TRP A 234 23.86 -16.32 36.98
N LYS A 235 25.06 -16.65 37.48
CA LYS A 235 25.22 -17.66 38.54
C LYS A 235 24.55 -17.26 39.85
N LEU A 236 24.42 -15.95 40.12
CA LEU A 236 23.78 -15.44 41.33
C LEU A 236 22.26 -15.40 41.16
N ASN A 237 21.79 -14.79 40.07
CA ASN A 237 20.38 -14.70 39.73
C ASN A 237 20.21 -14.47 38.21
N PRO A 238 19.78 -15.50 37.43
CA PRO A 238 19.58 -15.35 35.99
C PRO A 238 18.57 -14.27 35.61
N GLU A 239 17.43 -14.18 36.29
CA GLU A 239 16.37 -13.22 35.96
C GLU A 239 16.85 -11.78 36.07
N THR A 240 17.50 -11.44 37.19
CA THR A 240 18.04 -10.10 37.43
C THR A 240 19.21 -9.79 36.48
N ALA A 241 20.03 -10.80 36.15
CA ALA A 241 21.12 -10.62 35.17
C ALA A 241 20.56 -10.30 33.79
N VAL A 242 19.49 -10.99 33.36
CA VAL A 242 18.82 -10.74 32.08
C VAL A 242 18.19 -9.36 32.06
N SER A 243 17.38 -8.99 33.06
CA SER A 243 16.68 -7.70 33.05
C SER A 243 17.66 -6.53 33.04
N SER A 244 18.70 -6.59 33.87
CA SER A 244 19.71 -5.52 33.95
C SER A 244 20.51 -5.37 32.65
N GLU A 245 20.81 -6.48 31.99
CA GLU A 245 21.55 -6.46 30.73
C GLU A 245 20.66 -6.00 29.57
N VAL A 246 19.37 -6.36 29.56
CA VAL A 246 18.38 -5.82 28.61
C VAL A 246 18.30 -4.31 28.73
N ASP A 247 18.08 -3.77 29.94
CA ASP A 247 17.97 -2.33 30.18
C ASP A 247 19.24 -1.61 29.69
N ARG A 248 20.41 -2.17 30.01
CA ARG A 248 21.70 -1.63 29.55
C ARG A 248 21.83 -1.61 28.03
N LEU A 249 21.31 -2.61 27.32
CA LEU A 249 21.38 -2.68 25.85
C LEU A 249 20.39 -1.74 25.19
N LEU A 250 19.17 -1.60 25.73
CA LEU A 250 18.16 -0.66 25.24
C LEU A 250 18.64 0.80 25.38
N ASP A 251 19.43 1.11 26.40
CA ASP A 251 20.04 2.44 26.61
C ASP A 251 21.22 2.75 25.66
N THR A 252 21.65 1.80 24.82
CA THR A 252 22.77 2.04 23.88
C THR A 252 22.30 2.66 22.56
N PRO A 253 23.10 3.54 21.91
CA PRO A 253 22.74 4.07 20.59
C PRO A 253 22.54 2.98 19.52
N GLN A 254 23.22 1.85 19.66
CA GLN A 254 23.16 0.73 18.74
C GLN A 254 21.78 0.05 18.73
N PHE A 255 20.99 0.18 19.80
CA PHE A 255 19.60 -0.28 19.82
C PHE A 255 18.78 0.44 18.74
N GLY A 256 18.78 1.77 18.74
CA GLY A 256 18.10 2.57 17.73
C GLY A 256 18.63 2.32 16.32
N GLU A 257 19.95 2.23 16.14
CA GLU A 257 20.56 1.91 14.83
C GLU A 257 20.09 0.55 14.29
N ARG A 258 20.02 -0.47 15.16
CA ARG A 258 19.57 -1.82 14.81
C ARG A 258 18.10 -1.86 14.45
N TRP A 259 17.24 -1.28 15.29
CA TRP A 259 15.80 -1.33 15.13
C TRP A 259 15.29 -0.40 14.04
N ALA A 260 15.88 0.78 13.88
CA ALA A 260 15.57 1.70 12.79
C ALA A 260 15.77 1.06 11.43
N ARG A 261 16.77 0.20 11.25
CA ARG A 261 16.99 -0.51 9.98
C ARG A 261 15.75 -1.30 9.52
N HIS A 262 15.04 -1.94 10.45
CA HIS A 262 13.82 -2.68 10.12
C HIS A 262 12.70 -1.76 9.62
N TRP A 263 12.59 -0.56 10.19
CA TRP A 263 11.65 0.46 9.71
C TRP A 263 12.08 1.06 8.37
N LEU A 264 13.36 1.39 8.23
CA LEU A 264 13.92 1.99 7.02
C LEU A 264 13.79 1.07 5.80
N ASP A 265 13.92 -0.25 6.00
CA ASP A 265 13.69 -1.27 4.97
C ASP A 265 12.25 -1.15 4.40
N VAL A 266 11.24 -1.01 5.26
CA VAL A 266 9.83 -0.94 4.83
C VAL A 266 9.39 0.47 4.42
N ALA A 267 10.02 1.51 4.95
CA ALA A 267 9.83 2.90 4.54
C ALA A 267 10.44 3.22 3.16
N ARG A 268 11.12 2.23 2.53
CA ARG A 268 11.80 2.37 1.23
C ARG A 268 12.90 3.44 1.30
N PHE A 269 13.56 3.52 2.45
CA PHE A 269 14.64 4.46 2.64
C PHE A 269 15.78 4.14 1.69
N ALA A 270 16.18 5.14 0.92
CA ALA A 270 17.39 5.14 0.13
C ALA A 270 17.91 6.57 0.05
N GLU A 271 19.21 6.72 -0.15
CA GLU A 271 19.84 8.03 -0.40
C GLU A 271 19.68 8.46 -1.87
N SER A 272 18.80 7.80 -2.62
CA SER A 272 18.51 8.07 -4.03
C SER A 272 17.12 7.58 -4.46
N THR A 273 16.73 7.96 -5.68
CA THR A 273 15.38 7.81 -6.24
C THR A 273 15.13 6.49 -6.97
N GLY A 274 16.15 5.74 -7.40
CA GLY A 274 15.94 4.48 -8.13
C GLY A 274 15.03 4.58 -9.38
N LYS A 275 14.37 3.46 -9.74
CA LYS A 275 13.65 3.27 -11.02
C LYS A 275 14.54 3.45 -12.28
N GLU A 276 14.19 4.34 -13.20
CA GLU A 276 14.83 4.46 -14.50
C GLU A 276 16.16 5.23 -14.43
N VAL A 277 16.31 6.10 -13.43
CA VAL A 277 17.48 6.95 -13.23
C VAL A 277 17.76 7.10 -11.75
N ASP A 278 19.01 6.96 -11.37
CA ASP A 278 19.39 7.07 -9.96
C ASP A 278 19.88 8.50 -9.65
N VAL A 279 19.01 9.29 -9.00
CA VAL A 279 19.32 10.67 -8.55
C VAL A 279 19.33 10.70 -7.03
N SER A 280 20.39 11.27 -6.45
CA SER A 280 20.60 11.33 -5.00
C SER A 280 19.62 12.25 -4.27
N PHE A 281 19.29 11.85 -3.04
CA PHE A 281 18.62 12.66 -2.02
C PHE A 281 19.66 13.13 -0.98
N PRO A 282 20.28 14.31 -1.16
CA PRO A 282 21.44 14.73 -0.36
C PRO A 282 21.16 14.92 1.14
N HIS A 283 19.88 15.02 1.52
CA HIS A 283 19.45 15.20 2.90
C HIS A 283 18.62 14.02 3.44
N ALA A 284 18.55 12.89 2.73
CA ALA A 284 17.81 11.71 3.18
C ALA A 284 18.27 11.20 4.55
N TRP A 285 19.56 11.34 4.87
CA TRP A 285 20.13 10.98 6.17
C TRP A 285 19.37 11.59 7.37
N ARG A 286 18.73 12.76 7.20
CA ARG A 286 17.92 13.38 8.27
C ARG A 286 16.73 12.50 8.66
N TYR A 287 16.05 11.90 7.68
CA TYR A 287 14.96 10.97 7.95
C TYR A 287 15.47 9.68 8.60
N ARG A 288 16.62 9.16 8.15
CA ARG A 288 17.27 8.00 8.81
C ARG A 288 17.53 8.29 10.28
N ASP A 289 18.15 9.42 10.58
CA ASP A 289 18.54 9.79 11.94
C ASP A 289 17.30 10.06 12.80
N TYR A 290 16.26 10.69 12.25
CA TYR A 290 14.95 10.81 12.90
C TYR A 290 14.37 9.45 13.34
N VAL A 291 14.44 8.43 12.47
CA VAL A 291 13.94 7.09 12.82
C VAL A 291 14.80 6.45 13.91
N ILE A 292 16.13 6.59 13.84
CA ILE A 292 17.05 6.10 14.88
C ILE A 292 16.74 6.75 16.23
N ASP A 293 16.57 8.08 16.23
CA ASP A 293 16.26 8.84 17.43
C ASP A 293 14.88 8.51 17.98
N ALA A 294 13.89 8.24 17.12
CA ALA A 294 12.56 7.81 17.55
C ALA A 294 12.59 6.49 18.32
N PHE A 295 13.43 5.52 17.90
CA PHE A 295 13.62 4.27 18.64
C PHE A 295 14.38 4.49 19.95
N ASN A 296 15.50 5.23 19.92
CA ASN A 296 16.32 5.48 21.12
C ASN A 296 15.57 6.28 22.20
N ASN A 297 14.66 7.17 21.80
CA ASN A 297 13.87 7.98 22.74
C ASN A 297 12.54 7.31 23.14
N ASP A 298 12.31 6.05 22.76
CA ASP A 298 11.06 5.32 23.01
C ASP A 298 9.81 6.12 22.59
N LYS A 299 9.85 6.70 21.38
CA LYS A 299 8.75 7.50 20.86
C LYS A 299 7.48 6.65 20.76
N PRO A 300 6.35 7.08 21.33
CA PRO A 300 5.10 6.34 21.21
C PRO A 300 4.76 6.06 19.75
N TYR A 301 4.44 4.80 19.44
CA TYR A 301 4.22 4.35 18.07
C TYR A 301 3.14 5.17 17.34
N ASP A 302 2.07 5.57 18.03
CA ASP A 302 1.01 6.39 17.45
C ASP A 302 1.50 7.79 17.07
N GLN A 303 2.38 8.38 17.89
CA GLN A 303 3.01 9.66 17.61
C GLN A 303 4.01 9.54 16.46
N PHE A 304 4.84 8.49 16.45
CA PHE A 304 5.79 8.21 15.39
C PHE A 304 5.12 8.09 14.02
N VAL A 305 4.03 7.33 13.93
CA VAL A 305 3.22 7.20 12.69
C VAL A 305 2.56 8.54 12.32
N ARG A 306 2.01 9.26 13.29
CA ARG A 306 1.34 10.56 13.07
C ARG A 306 2.29 11.60 12.49
N GLU A 307 3.50 11.71 13.05
CA GLU A 307 4.54 12.62 12.55
C GLU A 307 4.95 12.28 11.12
N GLN A 308 5.03 11.00 10.76
CA GLN A 308 5.41 10.62 9.40
C GLN A 308 4.36 10.92 8.33
N VAL A 309 3.07 10.86 8.68
CA VAL A 309 1.96 11.09 7.73
C VAL A 309 1.55 12.55 7.67
N ALA A 310 1.63 13.27 8.79
CA ALA A 310 1.06 14.61 8.94
C ALA A 310 1.89 15.53 9.86
N GLY A 311 3.20 15.30 9.97
CA GLY A 311 4.08 16.08 10.86
C GLY A 311 4.03 17.58 10.59
N ASP A 312 3.93 17.98 9.33
CA ASP A 312 3.77 19.37 8.90
C ASP A 312 2.49 20.06 9.44
N LEU A 313 1.48 19.27 9.83
CA LEU A 313 0.22 19.76 10.41
C LEU A 313 0.19 19.69 11.95
N LEU A 314 1.22 19.11 12.59
CA LEU A 314 1.26 18.98 14.03
C LEU A 314 1.70 20.29 14.71
N PRO A 315 1.09 20.64 15.84
CA PRO A 315 1.48 21.82 16.59
C PRO A 315 2.87 21.61 17.22
N ALA A 316 3.81 22.49 16.89
CA ALA A 316 5.14 22.51 17.50
C ALA A 316 5.30 23.72 18.44
N LYS A 317 6.01 23.53 19.55
CA LYS A 317 6.29 24.58 20.54
C LYS A 317 7.65 25.26 20.33
N THR A 318 8.58 24.57 19.68
CA THR A 318 9.94 25.05 19.39
C THR A 318 10.27 24.75 17.93
N ASP A 319 11.26 25.45 17.40
CA ASP A 319 11.73 25.26 16.04
C ASP A 319 12.35 23.86 15.84
N GLU A 320 13.01 23.30 16.86
CA GLU A 320 13.55 21.94 16.84
C GLU A 320 12.43 20.91 16.67
N ALA A 321 11.36 21.03 17.46
CA ALA A 321 10.21 20.14 17.37
C ALA A 321 9.51 20.27 16.01
N TRP A 322 9.43 21.49 15.48
CA TRP A 322 8.86 21.72 14.16
C TRP A 322 9.73 21.10 13.06
N ALA A 323 11.05 21.29 13.12
CA ALA A 323 12.00 20.68 12.20
C ALA A 323 11.92 19.14 12.25
N GLU A 324 11.83 18.55 13.44
CA GLU A 324 11.67 17.12 13.64
C GLU A 324 10.40 16.59 12.93
N HIS A 325 9.27 17.27 13.13
CA HIS A 325 8.01 16.90 12.47
C HIS A 325 8.07 17.02 10.94
N LEU A 326 8.75 18.05 10.41
CA LEU A 326 8.98 18.19 8.97
C LEU A 326 9.90 17.08 8.43
N ILE A 327 10.94 16.71 9.16
CA ILE A 327 11.84 15.61 8.79
C ILE A 327 11.07 14.29 8.74
N ALA A 328 10.16 14.04 9.68
CA ALA A 328 9.35 12.83 9.73
C ALA A 328 8.52 12.60 8.46
N THR A 329 7.99 13.67 7.83
CA THR A 329 7.27 13.58 6.54
C THR A 329 8.15 13.12 5.37
N GLY A 330 9.46 12.98 5.58
CA GLY A 330 10.36 12.26 4.69
C GLY A 330 9.84 10.88 4.31
N PHE A 331 9.03 10.24 5.16
CA PHE A 331 8.32 8.99 4.85
C PHE A 331 7.50 9.06 3.54
N LEU A 332 6.81 10.17 3.29
CA LEU A 332 6.00 10.39 2.09
C LEU A 332 6.80 10.99 0.92
N ALA A 333 7.95 11.60 1.21
CA ALA A 333 8.78 12.27 0.20
C ALA A 333 9.86 11.36 -0.40
N LEU A 334 10.43 10.45 0.38
CA LEU A 334 11.44 9.49 -0.07
C LEU A 334 10.81 8.33 -0.86
N GLY A 335 11.65 7.50 -1.45
CA GLY A 335 11.22 6.34 -2.23
C GLY A 335 11.23 6.56 -3.76
N PRO A 336 10.92 5.48 -4.52
CA PRO A 336 11.18 5.39 -5.94
C PRO A 336 10.40 6.36 -6.83
N LYS A 337 11.07 7.11 -7.72
CA LYS A 337 10.42 8.16 -8.55
C LYS A 337 10.86 8.12 -10.01
N ALA A 338 9.88 8.17 -10.92
CA ALA A 338 10.12 8.16 -12.36
C ALA A 338 10.49 9.57 -12.87
N LEU A 339 11.68 10.06 -12.50
CA LEU A 339 12.06 11.47 -12.71
C LEU A 339 12.20 11.88 -14.18
N ILE A 340 12.29 10.93 -15.11
CA ILE A 340 12.32 11.20 -16.56
C ILE A 340 10.95 11.19 -17.22
N GLU A 341 9.87 10.91 -16.47
CA GLU A 341 8.50 10.98 -16.98
C GLU A 341 8.21 12.36 -17.55
N GLN A 342 7.69 12.39 -18.77
CA GLN A 342 7.43 13.60 -19.53
C GLN A 342 6.04 14.16 -19.27
N ASN A 343 5.09 13.29 -18.89
CA ASN A 343 3.72 13.65 -18.56
C ASN A 343 3.62 13.99 -17.05
N PRO A 344 3.48 15.27 -16.67
CA PRO A 344 3.43 15.65 -15.25
C PRO A 344 2.24 15.06 -14.51
N ARG A 345 1.11 14.81 -15.20
CA ARG A 345 -0.07 14.18 -14.59
C ARG A 345 0.17 12.72 -14.27
N GLN A 346 0.87 12.00 -15.13
CA GLN A 346 1.24 10.62 -14.88
C GLN A 346 2.25 10.54 -13.73
N PHE A 347 3.27 11.40 -13.74
CA PHE A 347 4.22 11.47 -12.63
C PHE A 347 3.52 11.74 -11.29
N GLN A 348 2.60 12.71 -11.24
CA GLN A 348 1.83 13.00 -10.03
C GLN A 348 0.98 11.80 -9.60
N ALA A 349 0.29 11.13 -10.52
CA ALA A 349 -0.51 9.94 -10.22
C ALA A 349 0.35 8.79 -9.69
N ASP A 350 1.54 8.57 -10.25
CA ASP A 350 2.46 7.54 -9.80
C ASP A 350 3.10 7.88 -8.44
N LEU A 351 3.33 9.16 -8.15
CA LEU A 351 3.78 9.61 -6.84
C LEU A 351 2.70 9.38 -5.77
N ILE A 352 1.44 9.71 -6.08
CA ILE A 352 0.29 9.44 -5.19
C ILE A 352 0.13 7.95 -4.95
N ASP A 353 0.22 7.13 -6.00
CA ASP A 353 0.13 5.67 -5.89
C ASP A 353 1.24 5.10 -4.98
N GLU A 354 2.45 5.63 -5.10
CA GLU A 354 3.60 5.26 -4.27
C GLU A 354 3.36 5.64 -2.78
N GLN A 355 2.76 6.79 -2.51
CA GLN A 355 2.40 7.25 -1.16
C GLN A 355 1.25 6.42 -0.56
N ILE A 356 0.25 6.05 -1.36
CA ILE A 356 -0.81 5.12 -0.95
C ILE A 356 -0.21 3.77 -0.58
N ASP A 357 0.67 3.24 -1.43
CA ASP A 357 1.26 1.91 -1.23
C ASP A 357 2.04 1.83 0.08
N VAL A 358 2.94 2.78 0.35
CA VAL A 358 3.73 2.75 1.60
C VAL A 358 2.88 2.96 2.82
N THR A 359 1.95 3.91 2.77
CA THR A 359 1.16 4.24 3.96
C THR A 359 0.28 3.06 4.32
N THR A 360 -0.36 2.43 3.34
CA THR A 360 -1.28 1.32 3.59
C THR A 360 -0.56 0.01 3.89
N ARG A 361 0.54 -0.31 3.20
CA ARG A 361 1.30 -1.53 3.48
C ARG A 361 2.08 -1.47 4.78
N VAL A 362 2.77 -0.36 5.05
CA VAL A 362 3.66 -0.24 6.21
C VAL A 362 2.88 -0.01 7.50
N VAL A 363 1.86 0.86 7.47
CA VAL A 363 1.12 1.24 8.69
C VAL A 363 -0.09 0.35 8.91
N MET A 364 -0.84 0.01 7.85
CA MET A 364 -2.09 -0.75 7.98
C MET A 364 -1.93 -2.24 7.68
N GLY A 365 -0.78 -2.68 7.13
CA GLY A 365 -0.55 -4.07 6.77
C GLY A 365 -1.39 -4.57 5.59
N VAL A 366 -1.93 -3.68 4.76
CA VAL A 366 -2.82 -4.01 3.64
C VAL A 366 -2.37 -3.37 2.32
N SER A 367 -2.55 -4.08 1.20
CA SER A 367 -2.06 -3.66 -0.12
C SER A 367 -3.08 -2.86 -0.93
N VAL A 368 -3.49 -1.69 -0.45
CA VAL A 368 -4.54 -0.87 -1.11
C VAL A 368 -4.18 -0.47 -2.54
N ALA A 369 -2.90 -0.33 -2.88
CA ALA A 369 -2.47 0.02 -4.24
C ALA A 369 -2.94 -0.96 -5.33
N CYS A 370 -3.24 -2.21 -4.97
CA CYS A 370 -3.84 -3.16 -5.92
C CYS A 370 -5.24 -2.71 -6.38
N ALA A 371 -5.93 -1.88 -5.58
CA ALA A 371 -7.24 -1.34 -5.91
C ALA A 371 -7.20 -0.18 -6.93
N ARG A 372 -6.01 0.17 -7.46
CA ARG A 372 -5.82 1.25 -8.44
C ARG A 372 -6.63 1.01 -9.71
N CYS A 373 -6.63 -0.21 -10.24
CA CYS A 373 -7.21 -0.55 -11.54
C CYS A 373 -8.57 -1.25 -11.45
N HIS A 374 -8.83 -1.95 -10.34
CA HIS A 374 -10.04 -2.73 -10.08
C HIS A 374 -10.27 -2.82 -8.56
N ASP A 375 -11.40 -3.31 -8.09
CA ASP A 375 -11.60 -3.52 -6.65
C ASP A 375 -10.62 -4.57 -6.10
N HIS A 376 -10.15 -4.40 -4.86
CA HIS A 376 -9.06 -5.22 -4.34
C HIS A 376 -9.37 -6.73 -4.38
N LYS A 377 -8.39 -7.54 -4.78
CA LYS A 377 -8.59 -8.97 -5.11
C LYS A 377 -9.08 -9.84 -3.94
N PHE A 378 -8.65 -9.52 -2.72
CA PHE A 378 -8.87 -10.35 -1.53
C PHE A 378 -9.54 -9.57 -0.40
N ASP A 379 -8.99 -8.41 -0.08
CA ASP A 379 -9.57 -7.50 0.90
C ASP A 379 -10.81 -6.77 0.38
N PRO A 380 -11.77 -6.45 1.27
CA PRO A 380 -13.04 -5.79 0.93
C PRO A 380 -12.84 -4.28 0.69
N ILE A 381 -11.97 -3.93 -0.26
CA ILE A 381 -11.55 -2.55 -0.52
C ILE A 381 -11.95 -2.20 -1.95
N PRO A 382 -13.00 -1.39 -2.15
CA PRO A 382 -13.40 -0.97 -3.48
C PRO A 382 -12.40 0.04 -4.06
N GLN A 383 -12.31 0.10 -5.39
CA GLN A 383 -11.50 1.08 -6.13
C GLN A 383 -11.92 2.52 -5.79
N SER A 384 -13.18 2.75 -5.42
CA SER A 384 -13.64 4.06 -4.93
C SER A 384 -12.86 4.53 -3.70
N ASP A 385 -12.49 3.62 -2.81
CA ASP A 385 -11.74 3.95 -1.59
C ASP A 385 -10.28 4.26 -1.91
N TYR A 386 -9.68 3.53 -2.87
CA TYR A 386 -8.37 3.89 -3.42
C TYR A 386 -8.37 5.33 -3.96
N TYR A 387 -9.35 5.70 -4.78
CA TYR A 387 -9.42 7.05 -5.34
C TYR A 387 -9.81 8.11 -4.30
N ALA A 388 -10.55 7.76 -3.25
CA ALA A 388 -10.78 8.65 -2.12
C ALA A 388 -9.47 9.00 -1.39
N ILE A 389 -8.61 8.01 -1.13
CA ILE A 389 -7.28 8.22 -0.55
C ILE A 389 -6.38 8.97 -1.53
N ALA A 390 -6.46 8.66 -2.84
CA ALA A 390 -5.72 9.39 -3.86
C ALA A 390 -6.07 10.89 -3.85
N GLY A 391 -7.33 11.25 -3.60
CA GLY A 391 -7.74 12.65 -3.43
C GLY A 391 -7.08 13.34 -2.23
N ILE A 392 -6.81 12.61 -1.15
CA ILE A 392 -6.07 13.13 0.02
C ILE A 392 -4.63 13.45 -0.38
N PHE A 393 -3.89 12.48 -0.92
CA PHE A 393 -2.49 12.69 -1.31
C PHE A 393 -2.32 13.64 -2.51
N GLN A 394 -3.32 13.73 -3.39
CA GLN A 394 -3.34 14.74 -4.45
C GLN A 394 -3.38 16.17 -3.88
N SER A 395 -3.89 16.34 -2.67
CA SER A 395 -3.92 17.63 -1.96
C SER A 395 -2.63 17.95 -1.22
N THR A 396 -1.58 17.12 -1.36
CA THR A 396 -0.27 17.30 -0.73
C THR A 396 0.75 17.84 -1.73
N GLU A 397 1.63 18.75 -1.29
CA GLU A 397 2.83 19.15 -2.04
C GLU A 397 4.03 18.37 -1.51
N THR A 398 4.66 17.56 -2.37
CA THR A 398 5.75 16.67 -1.95
C THR A 398 7.11 17.30 -2.25
N PHE A 399 7.86 17.64 -1.19
CA PHE A 399 9.16 18.28 -1.29
C PHE A 399 10.31 17.27 -1.21
N TYR A 400 10.79 16.79 -2.37
CA TYR A 400 11.88 15.80 -2.44
C TYR A 400 13.19 16.35 -3.06
N GLY A 401 13.24 17.65 -3.35
CA GLY A 401 14.41 18.30 -3.92
C GLY A 401 14.74 17.92 -5.37
N GLY A 402 15.99 18.15 -5.75
CA GLY A 402 16.55 17.80 -7.04
C GLY A 402 16.56 18.95 -8.05
N VAL A 403 17.59 18.97 -8.90
CA VAL A 403 17.79 20.02 -9.91
C VAL A 403 17.29 19.53 -11.26
N ARG A 404 16.65 20.41 -12.03
CA ARG A 404 16.22 20.10 -13.40
C ARG A 404 17.42 19.70 -14.26
N SER A 405 17.39 18.51 -14.84
CA SER A 405 18.43 17.98 -15.72
C SER A 405 17.85 16.98 -16.72
N GLN A 406 18.67 16.44 -17.64
CA GLN A 406 18.21 15.37 -18.54
C GLN A 406 17.77 14.11 -17.78
N ARG A 407 18.35 13.87 -16.61
CA ARG A 407 18.02 12.77 -15.71
C ARG A 407 16.96 13.14 -14.67
N ASN A 408 16.52 14.41 -14.63
CA ASN A 408 15.47 14.85 -13.71
C ASN A 408 14.61 15.93 -14.36
N ARG A 409 13.49 15.52 -14.93
CA ARG A 409 12.49 16.39 -15.56
C ARG A 409 11.42 16.86 -14.58
N GLN A 410 11.34 16.23 -13.41
CA GLN A 410 10.38 16.48 -12.35
C GLN A 410 11.10 16.96 -11.07
N PRO A 411 11.80 18.12 -11.09
CA PRO A 411 12.45 18.64 -9.89
C PRO A 411 11.41 19.11 -8.87
N SER A 412 11.79 19.05 -7.60
CA SER A 412 11.04 19.65 -6.49
C SER A 412 11.94 20.57 -5.69
N ASN A 413 11.34 21.44 -4.87
CA ASN A 413 12.05 22.15 -3.83
C ASN A 413 12.37 21.23 -2.64
N LEU A 414 13.29 21.69 -1.78
CA LEU A 414 13.52 21.15 -0.45
C LEU A 414 12.77 22.00 0.58
N ILE A 415 12.35 21.37 1.68
CA ILE A 415 11.84 22.11 2.84
C ILE A 415 13.02 22.76 3.56
N ILE A 416 12.91 24.07 3.79
CA ILE A 416 13.83 24.78 4.66
C ILE A 416 13.35 24.52 6.08
N LEU A 417 14.17 23.81 6.86
CA LEU A 417 13.87 23.59 8.27
C LEU A 417 13.97 24.92 9.02
N PRO A 418 13.10 25.16 10.01
CA PRO A 418 13.26 26.31 10.88
C PRO A 418 14.65 26.25 11.52
N ILE A 419 15.33 27.37 11.49
CA ILE A 419 16.59 27.58 12.20
C ILE A 419 16.23 28.23 13.53
N ASP A 420 16.89 27.74 14.58
CA ASP A 420 16.84 28.33 15.92
C ASP A 420 16.97 29.86 15.80
N ASP A 421 15.95 30.62 16.23
CA ASP A 421 16.01 32.07 16.21
C ASP A 421 17.15 32.52 17.13
N PRO A 422 18.24 33.11 16.60
CA PRO A 422 19.36 33.52 17.45
C PRO A 422 18.97 34.61 18.46
N ASN A 423 17.81 35.28 18.28
CA ASN A 423 17.29 36.29 19.17
C ASN A 423 15.79 36.06 19.49
N PRO A 424 15.43 35.03 20.28
CA PRO A 424 14.04 34.69 20.56
C PRO A 424 13.30 35.75 21.42
N SER A 425 14.01 36.79 21.84
CA SER A 425 13.49 37.95 22.59
C SER A 425 13.18 39.16 21.70
N ASP A 426 13.53 39.10 20.41
CA ASP A 426 13.26 40.19 19.48
C ASP A 426 11.74 40.36 19.32
N LYS A 427 11.30 41.60 19.11
CA LYS A 427 9.89 41.86 18.89
C LYS A 427 9.46 41.13 17.61
N PRO A 428 8.32 40.39 17.64
CA PRO A 428 7.78 39.79 16.43
C PRO A 428 7.62 40.88 15.36
N LEU A 429 8.05 40.58 14.14
CA LEU A 429 7.87 41.48 13.00
C LEU A 429 6.39 41.84 12.87
N THR A 430 6.11 43.14 12.72
CA THR A 430 4.77 43.60 12.39
C THR A 430 4.35 43.07 11.02
N LYS A 431 3.03 43.01 10.77
CA LYS A 431 2.51 42.58 9.46
C LYS A 431 3.10 43.42 8.30
N GLN A 432 3.38 44.69 8.55
CA GLN A 432 3.97 45.61 7.58
C GLN A 432 5.42 45.20 7.27
N GLU A 433 6.26 45.05 8.31
CA GLU A 433 7.66 44.65 8.16
C GLU A 433 7.79 43.27 7.49
N LEU A 434 6.91 42.33 7.82
CA LEU A 434 6.87 41.02 7.16
C LEU A 434 6.50 41.14 5.67
N THR A 435 5.61 42.06 5.32
CA THR A 435 5.21 42.32 3.92
C THR A 435 6.37 42.94 3.14
N ASP A 436 7.02 43.95 3.72
CA ASP A 436 8.17 44.63 3.12
C ASP A 436 9.34 43.65 2.91
N LEU A 437 9.61 42.76 3.87
CA LEU A 437 10.63 41.71 3.73
C LEU A 437 10.26 40.68 2.66
N LYS A 438 8.98 40.31 2.53
CA LYS A 438 8.52 39.42 1.46
C LYS A 438 8.67 40.05 0.09
N GLU A 439 8.33 41.33 -0.05
CA GLU A 439 8.54 42.10 -1.28
C GLU A 439 10.03 42.17 -1.61
N ARG A 440 10.88 42.51 -0.63
CA ARG A 440 12.32 42.57 -0.83
C ARG A 440 12.93 41.23 -1.24
N ARG A 441 12.47 40.13 -0.63
CA ARG A 441 12.87 38.77 -1.03
C ARG A 441 12.48 38.50 -2.48
N ASN A 442 11.25 38.83 -2.87
CA ASN A 442 10.77 38.62 -4.24
C ASN A 442 11.58 39.45 -5.25
N GLU A 443 11.93 40.70 -4.92
CA GLU A 443 12.82 41.53 -5.74
C GLU A 443 14.18 40.87 -5.91
N LEU A 444 14.81 40.41 -4.82
CA LEU A 444 16.11 39.74 -4.86
C LEU A 444 16.07 38.43 -5.64
N GLU A 445 14.97 37.66 -5.57
CA GLU A 445 14.77 36.47 -6.40
C GLU A 445 14.71 36.83 -7.89
N GLN A 446 13.98 37.89 -8.25
CA GLN A 446 13.94 38.36 -9.64
C GLN A 446 15.32 38.83 -10.11
N GLU A 447 16.03 39.63 -9.30
CA GLU A 447 17.40 40.04 -9.60
C GLU A 447 18.33 38.83 -9.80
N ALA A 448 18.19 37.78 -8.98
CA ALA A 448 18.98 36.56 -9.11
C ALA A 448 18.64 35.77 -10.38
N ILE A 449 17.36 35.71 -10.77
CA ILE A 449 16.91 35.10 -12.03
C ILE A 449 17.48 35.86 -13.23
N GLU A 450 17.38 37.19 -13.22
CA GLU A 450 17.94 38.06 -14.27
C GLU A 450 19.46 37.92 -14.36
N ALA A 451 20.16 37.92 -13.23
CA ALA A 451 21.60 37.71 -13.19
C ALA A 451 21.99 36.34 -13.77
N ARG A 452 21.27 35.26 -13.42
CA ARG A 452 21.49 33.92 -14.00
C ARG A 452 21.19 33.87 -15.49
N ARG A 453 20.20 34.62 -15.97
CA ARG A 453 19.86 34.73 -17.39
C ARG A 453 20.97 35.45 -18.15
N ALA A 454 21.41 36.60 -17.63
CA ALA A 454 22.51 37.38 -18.19
C ALA A 454 23.82 36.58 -18.24
N LEU A 455 24.10 35.74 -17.22
CA LEU A 455 25.27 34.86 -17.19
C LEU A 455 25.24 33.78 -18.29
N ARG A 456 24.06 33.22 -18.59
CA ARG A 456 23.90 32.26 -19.71
C ARG A 456 24.07 32.94 -21.07
N GLU A 457 23.54 34.15 -21.22
CA GLU A 457 23.67 34.93 -22.46
C GLU A 457 25.11 35.39 -22.70
N THR A 458 25.83 35.75 -21.64
CA THR A 458 27.26 36.11 -21.71
C THR A 458 28.16 34.91 -22.00
N GLN A 459 27.88 33.72 -21.44
CA GLN A 459 28.55 32.48 -21.83
C GLN A 459 28.29 32.08 -23.29
N ALA A 460 27.13 32.42 -23.85
CA ALA A 460 26.81 32.18 -25.26
C ALA A 460 27.46 33.20 -26.22
N ASN A 461 27.69 34.45 -25.77
CA ASN A 461 28.15 35.57 -26.60
C ASN A 461 29.57 36.07 -26.30
N GLY A 462 30.31 35.48 -25.36
CA GLY A 462 31.72 35.78 -25.10
C GLY A 462 32.01 37.18 -24.50
N THR A 463 31.04 37.81 -23.85
CA THR A 463 31.19 39.14 -23.21
C THR A 463 31.05 39.03 -21.69
N GLU A 464 31.83 39.78 -20.91
CA GLU A 464 31.77 39.72 -19.44
C GLU A 464 30.47 40.33 -18.87
N PRO A 465 29.83 39.71 -17.85
CA PRO A 465 28.61 40.24 -17.24
C PRO A 465 28.87 41.50 -16.39
N ARG A 466 27.87 42.40 -16.34
CA ARG A 466 27.89 43.59 -15.47
C ARG A 466 27.89 43.17 -13.98
N ARG A 467 28.81 43.73 -13.19
CA ARG A 467 28.94 43.47 -11.75
C ARG A 467 27.77 44.05 -10.94
N SER A 468 26.86 43.18 -10.50
CA SER A 468 25.93 43.38 -9.38
C SER A 468 26.30 42.50 -8.18
N VAL A 469 25.73 42.77 -7.00
CA VAL A 469 25.97 41.96 -5.78
C VAL A 469 25.59 40.49 -6.02
N ALA A 470 24.48 40.23 -6.73
CA ALA A 470 24.07 38.89 -7.12
C ALA A 470 25.04 38.22 -8.11
N SER A 471 25.59 38.98 -9.07
CA SER A 471 26.60 38.43 -10.00
C SER A 471 27.91 38.08 -9.29
N GLN A 472 28.30 38.85 -8.26
CA GLN A 472 29.50 38.60 -7.48
C GLN A 472 29.33 37.32 -6.63
N PHE A 473 28.18 37.15 -5.98
CA PHE A 473 27.87 35.93 -5.22
C PHE A 473 27.87 34.66 -6.09
N VAL A 474 27.36 34.74 -7.32
CA VAL A 474 27.37 33.60 -8.27
C VAL A 474 28.78 33.31 -8.79
N LEU A 475 29.61 34.34 -9.01
CA LEU A 475 31.00 34.18 -9.39
C LEU A 475 31.84 33.58 -8.24
N ASP A 476 31.58 33.98 -7.01
CA ASP A 476 32.28 33.47 -5.82
C ASP A 476 31.93 31.98 -5.57
N LEU A 477 30.68 31.57 -5.81
CA LEU A 477 30.25 30.16 -5.77
C LEU A 477 30.86 29.26 -6.86
N GLN A 478 31.37 29.84 -7.95
CA GLN A 478 32.05 29.10 -9.03
C GLN A 478 33.57 29.00 -8.82
N ALA A 479 34.12 29.83 -7.93
CA ALA A 479 35.54 29.89 -7.59
C ALA A 479 35.92 29.01 -6.37
N SER A 480 34.92 28.55 -5.62
CA SER A 480 35.00 27.56 -4.54
C SER A 480 34.54 26.19 -5.00
#